data_AF-A0A135VAW5-F1
#
_entry.id   AF-A0A135VAW5-F1
#
_cell.length_a   1.000
_cell.length_b   1.000
_cell.length_c   1.000
_cell.angle_alpha   90.00
_cell.angle_beta   90.00
_cell.angle_gamma   90.00
#
_symmetry.space_group_name_H-M   'P 1'
#
loop_
_entity.id
_entity.type
_entity.pdbx_description
1 polymer ?
#
loop_
_entity_poly.entity_id
_entity_poly.type
_entity_poly.pdbx_seq_one_letter_code
_entity_poly.pdbx_strand_id
1 'polypeptide(L)'
;MNQAVRFTFPEKLTPVEEIIPSAIRENIDALLSPPIRNVGVKGMVKWSKELGRYPKLIPDNRELAHALVMHYVYIETGGSGGAIFRDIYKDFLAEAGDVMNHDGMIRASEEFEAIVETWHEIANGLLPDDYPALRQLRKIQWTINEDLETKGLEALKKAKKRAAEVPELLEDAAKSEIQDFLEFIPAVQKLLIEVSDMETNTLTALGSTI
;
A
#
# COMPACT_ATOMS: atom_id res chain seq x y z
N MET A 1 -10.16 -0.93 -28.84
CA MET A 1 -9.33 -1.08 -30.06
C MET A 1 -8.01 -1.69 -29.61
N ASN A 2 -7.76 -2.95 -29.94
CA ASN A 2 -6.50 -3.60 -29.55
C ASN A 2 -5.43 -3.15 -30.55
N GLN A 3 -4.41 -2.42 -30.07
CA GLN A 3 -3.24 -2.07 -30.87
C GLN A 3 -2.16 -3.11 -30.63
N ALA A 4 -1.56 -3.60 -31.72
CA ALA A 4 -0.33 -4.37 -31.62
C ALA A 4 0.81 -3.41 -31.27
N VAL A 5 1.38 -3.56 -30.07
CA VAL A 5 2.59 -2.84 -29.66
C VAL A 5 3.77 -3.79 -29.88
N ARG A 6 4.80 -3.31 -30.57
CA ARG A 6 6.06 -4.05 -30.73
C ARG A 6 7.07 -3.49 -29.74
N PHE A 7 7.47 -4.31 -28.78
CA PHE A 7 8.61 -4.01 -27.91
C PHE A 7 9.89 -4.44 -28.61
N THR A 8 10.92 -3.60 -28.55
CA THR A 8 12.28 -3.92 -28.99
C THR A 8 13.20 -3.76 -27.79
N PHE A 9 14.01 -4.77 -27.52
CA PHE A 9 15.05 -4.63 -26.51
C PHE A 9 16.10 -3.62 -26.98
N PRO A 10 16.66 -2.81 -26.07
CA PRO A 10 17.76 -1.93 -26.43
C PRO A 10 18.98 -2.76 -26.85
N GLU A 11 19.76 -2.26 -27.81
CA GLU A 11 20.97 -2.93 -28.28
C GLU A 11 22.07 -3.00 -27.20
N LYS A 12 21.99 -2.13 -26.20
CA LYS A 12 22.90 -2.07 -25.05
C LYS A 12 22.10 -1.75 -23.79
N LEU A 13 22.44 -2.42 -22.70
CA LEU A 13 21.90 -2.12 -21.38
C LEU A 13 22.82 -1.15 -20.64
N THR A 14 22.23 -0.24 -19.86
CA THR A 14 22.95 0.59 -18.90
C THR A 14 23.56 -0.30 -17.81
N PRO A 15 24.83 -0.11 -17.43
CA PRO A 15 25.45 -0.87 -16.34
C PRO A 15 24.66 -0.74 -15.04
N VAL A 16 24.67 -1.81 -14.23
CA VAL A 16 23.91 -1.88 -12.96
C VAL A 16 24.40 -0.80 -11.99
N GLU A 17 25.70 -0.53 -12.01
CA GLU A 17 26.39 0.44 -11.18
C GLU A 17 25.96 1.88 -11.45
N GLU A 18 25.40 2.15 -12.63
CA GLU A 18 24.86 3.44 -13.02
C GLU A 18 23.34 3.51 -12.79
N ILE A 19 22.61 2.48 -13.20
CA ILE A 19 21.14 2.51 -13.19
C ILE A 19 20.54 2.39 -11.80
N ILE A 20 21.13 1.60 -10.89
CA ILE A 20 20.60 1.42 -9.52
C ILE A 20 20.63 2.75 -8.75
N PRO A 21 21.78 3.45 -8.62
CA PRO A 21 21.81 4.76 -7.98
C PRO A 21 20.87 5.78 -8.62
N SER A 22 20.77 5.79 -9.95
CA SER A 22 19.85 6.69 -10.67
C SER A 22 18.40 6.41 -10.32
N ALA A 23 17.97 5.14 -10.38
CA ALA A 23 16.60 4.73 -10.08
C ALA A 23 16.22 5.01 -8.62
N ILE A 24 17.15 4.80 -7.67
CA ILE A 24 16.93 5.13 -6.27
C ILE A 24 16.76 6.63 -6.08
N ARG A 25 17.62 7.47 -6.69
CA ARG A 25 17.47 8.93 -6.66
C ARG A 25 16.14 9.40 -7.23
N GLU A 26 15.72 8.84 -8.36
CA GLU A 26 14.41 9.16 -8.95
C GLU A 26 13.25 8.80 -8.01
N ASN A 27 13.31 7.65 -7.32
CA ASN A 27 12.30 7.27 -6.34
C ASN A 27 12.29 8.20 -5.12
N ILE A 28 13.47 8.57 -4.61
CA ILE A 28 13.60 9.54 -3.51
C ILE A 28 12.96 10.88 -3.90
N ASP A 29 13.30 11.41 -5.07
CA ASP A 29 12.77 12.67 -5.57
C ASP A 29 11.25 12.60 -5.77
N ALA A 30 10.73 11.51 -6.33
CA ALA A 30 9.31 11.31 -6.55
C ALA A 30 8.51 11.26 -5.23
N LEU A 31 9.08 10.67 -4.18
CA LEU A 31 8.41 10.52 -2.88
C LEU A 31 8.54 11.75 -1.97
N LEU A 32 9.71 12.41 -1.94
CA LEU A 32 9.99 13.56 -1.08
C LEU A 32 9.60 14.91 -1.72
N SER A 33 9.77 15.02 -3.04
CA SER A 33 9.58 16.25 -3.82
C SER A 33 8.54 16.12 -4.93
N PRO A 34 7.33 15.57 -4.66
CA PRO A 34 6.32 15.39 -5.70
C PRO A 34 5.79 16.74 -6.22
N PRO A 35 5.38 16.83 -7.50
CA PRO A 35 4.85 18.06 -8.10
C PRO A 35 3.50 18.49 -7.52
N ILE A 36 2.78 17.57 -6.87
CA ILE A 36 1.47 17.80 -6.25
C ILE A 36 1.44 17.25 -4.82
N ARG A 37 0.59 17.83 -3.97
CA ARG A 37 0.58 17.57 -2.51
C ARG A 37 -0.11 16.25 -2.09
N ASN A 38 -0.73 15.52 -3.01
CA ASN A 38 -1.44 14.27 -2.75
C ASN A 38 -0.63 13.02 -3.19
N VAL A 39 0.69 13.15 -3.29
CA VAL A 39 1.61 12.09 -3.67
C VAL A 39 2.76 12.04 -2.65
N GLY A 40 3.40 10.89 -2.50
CA GLY A 40 4.55 10.69 -1.61
C GLY A 40 4.23 10.98 -0.15
N VAL A 41 5.25 11.36 0.62
CA VAL A 41 5.13 11.61 2.07
C VAL A 41 4.13 12.75 2.37
N LYS A 42 4.09 13.77 1.51
CA LYS A 42 3.11 14.87 1.60
C LYS A 42 1.66 14.36 1.40
N GLY A 43 1.49 13.37 0.52
CA GLY A 43 0.23 12.71 0.26
C GLY A 43 -0.29 11.93 1.46
N MET A 44 0.60 11.25 2.20
CA MET A 44 0.24 10.51 3.43
C MET A 44 -0.27 11.46 4.52
N VAL A 45 0.44 12.57 4.77
CA VAL A 45 0.00 13.61 5.71
C VAL A 45 -1.32 14.24 5.29
N LYS A 46 -1.51 14.46 3.98
CA LYS A 46 -2.78 14.98 3.46
C LYS A 46 -3.90 13.96 3.67
N TRP A 47 -3.66 12.69 3.35
CA TRP A 47 -4.65 11.63 3.49
C TRP A 47 -5.08 11.45 4.94
N SER A 48 -4.15 11.48 5.90
CA SER A 48 -4.44 11.50 7.33
C SER A 48 -5.47 12.59 7.69
N LYS A 49 -5.33 13.81 7.16
CA LYS A 49 -6.30 14.90 7.42
C LYS A 49 -7.65 14.70 6.73
N GLU A 50 -7.65 14.13 5.53
CA GLU A 50 -8.89 13.92 4.76
C GLU A 50 -9.71 12.75 5.30
N LEU A 51 -9.10 11.70 5.88
CA LEU A 51 -9.80 10.54 6.45
C LEU A 51 -10.90 10.94 7.43
N GLY A 52 -10.63 11.85 8.37
CA GLY A 52 -11.63 12.34 9.32
C GLY A 52 -12.82 13.08 8.68
N ARG A 53 -12.71 13.47 7.41
CA ARG A 53 -13.75 14.15 6.64
C ARG A 53 -14.57 13.18 5.79
N TYR A 54 -14.18 11.90 5.71
CA TYR A 54 -14.84 10.91 4.85
C TYR A 54 -16.34 10.79 5.11
N PRO A 55 -16.87 10.76 6.34
CA PRO A 55 -18.33 10.70 6.57
C PRO A 55 -19.09 11.88 5.95
N LYS A 56 -18.43 13.05 5.82
CA LYS A 56 -19.02 14.22 5.17
C LYS A 56 -18.91 14.16 3.64
N LEU A 57 -17.83 13.59 3.12
CA LEU A 57 -17.56 13.48 1.67
C LEU A 57 -18.30 12.30 1.04
N ILE A 58 -18.53 11.24 1.81
CA ILE A 58 -19.17 9.99 1.44
C ILE A 58 -20.28 9.74 2.47
N PRO A 59 -21.44 10.41 2.34
CA PRO A 59 -22.51 10.37 3.34
C PRO A 59 -23.26 9.03 3.37
N ASP A 60 -23.10 8.20 2.33
CA ASP A 60 -23.66 6.85 2.31
C ASP A 60 -22.72 5.90 3.05
N ASN A 61 -23.19 5.31 4.15
CA ASN A 61 -22.37 4.44 5.02
C ASN A 61 -21.84 3.20 4.29
N ARG A 62 -22.61 2.66 3.34
CA ARG A 62 -22.21 1.48 2.58
C ARG A 62 -21.10 1.82 1.59
N GLU A 63 -21.20 2.97 0.93
CA GLU A 63 -20.12 3.48 0.08
C GLU A 63 -18.88 3.87 0.91
N LEU A 64 -19.06 4.37 2.14
CA LEU A 64 -17.94 4.62 3.06
C LEU A 64 -17.25 3.30 3.47
N ALA A 65 -17.99 2.26 3.86
CA ALA A 65 -17.43 0.94 4.12
C ALA A 65 -16.68 0.40 2.89
N HIS A 66 -17.28 0.51 1.72
CA HIS A 66 -16.66 0.08 0.47
C HIS A 66 -15.37 0.86 0.17
N ALA A 67 -15.35 2.18 0.43
CA ALA A 67 -14.13 2.97 0.29
C ALA A 67 -13.02 2.44 1.20
N LEU A 68 -13.30 2.11 2.47
CA LEU A 68 -12.29 1.52 3.38
C LEU A 68 -11.75 0.19 2.87
N VAL A 69 -12.63 -0.68 2.35
CA VAL A 69 -12.22 -1.93 1.69
C VAL A 69 -11.31 -1.65 0.50
N MET A 70 -11.61 -0.64 -0.32
CA MET A 70 -10.77 -0.29 -1.45
C MET A 70 -9.39 0.22 -1.03
N HIS A 71 -9.28 0.98 0.07
CA HIS A 71 -7.97 1.39 0.59
C HIS A 71 -7.15 0.16 1.04
N TYR A 72 -7.77 -0.80 1.74
CA TYR A 72 -7.12 -2.07 2.07
C TYR A 72 -6.63 -2.80 0.81
N VAL A 73 -7.49 -2.92 -0.20
CA VAL A 73 -7.12 -3.55 -1.47
C VAL A 73 -5.93 -2.83 -2.12
N TYR A 74 -5.92 -1.50 -2.18
CA TYR A 74 -4.80 -0.77 -2.78
C TYR A 74 -3.49 -0.90 -2.01
N ILE A 75 -3.54 -1.05 -0.68
CA ILE A 75 -2.34 -1.24 0.13
C ILE A 75 -1.82 -2.68 -0.03
N GLU A 76 -2.69 -3.66 0.12
CA GLU A 76 -2.30 -5.07 0.30
C GLU A 76 -2.38 -5.91 -0.97
N THR A 77 -3.54 -5.93 -1.63
CA THR A 77 -3.89 -6.96 -2.62
C THR A 77 -4.11 -6.42 -4.03
N GLY A 78 -3.74 -5.16 -4.27
CA GLY A 78 -4.01 -4.43 -5.50
C GLY A 78 -2.98 -4.66 -6.61
N GLY A 79 -2.14 -5.68 -6.47
CA GLY A 79 -0.95 -5.90 -7.28
C GLY A 79 0.27 -5.10 -6.80
N SER A 80 0.23 -4.55 -5.59
CA SER A 80 1.35 -3.86 -4.93
C SER A 80 2.42 -4.81 -4.38
N GLY A 81 2.06 -6.08 -4.17
CA GLY A 81 2.87 -7.02 -3.41
C GLY A 81 2.85 -6.75 -1.90
N GLY A 82 1.81 -6.06 -1.39
CA GLY A 82 1.74 -5.63 0.01
C GLY A 82 2.31 -4.22 0.24
N ALA A 83 1.89 -3.62 1.35
CA ALA A 83 2.41 -2.35 1.88
C ALA A 83 2.63 -1.25 0.81
N ILE A 84 1.72 -1.09 -0.16
CA ILE A 84 1.81 -0.11 -1.26
C ILE A 84 3.21 -0.05 -1.94
N PHE A 85 3.73 -1.23 -2.31
CA PHE A 85 5.04 -1.47 -2.95
C PHE A 85 6.26 -1.32 -2.03
N ARG A 86 6.08 -1.08 -0.73
CA ARG A 86 7.22 -0.94 0.18
C ARG A 86 7.94 -2.26 0.41
N ASP A 87 7.22 -3.37 0.38
CA ASP A 87 7.83 -4.69 0.59
C ASP A 87 8.79 -5.06 -0.55
N ILE A 88 8.33 -4.92 -1.79
CA ILE A 88 9.21 -5.12 -2.95
C ILE A 88 10.35 -4.09 -3.02
N TYR A 89 10.13 -2.85 -2.58
CA TYR A 89 11.19 -1.83 -2.57
C TYR A 89 12.24 -2.10 -1.49
N LYS A 90 11.83 -2.62 -0.34
CA LYS A 90 12.71 -3.10 0.73
C LYS A 90 13.64 -4.20 0.20
N ASP A 91 13.08 -5.22 -0.44
CA ASP A 91 13.86 -6.33 -1.01
C ASP A 91 14.81 -5.83 -2.10
N PHE A 92 14.33 -4.92 -2.96
CA PHE A 92 15.18 -4.26 -3.96
C PHE A 92 16.36 -3.52 -3.32
N LEU A 93 16.16 -2.79 -2.21
CA LEU A 93 17.25 -2.08 -1.53
C LEU A 93 18.26 -3.04 -0.89
N ALA A 94 17.81 -4.17 -0.35
CA ALA A 94 18.70 -5.20 0.17
C ALA A 94 19.58 -5.78 -0.94
N GLU A 95 18.97 -6.26 -2.02
CA GLU A 95 19.70 -6.84 -3.15
C GLU A 95 20.63 -5.81 -3.82
N ALA A 96 20.17 -4.57 -3.98
CA ALA A 96 20.99 -3.49 -4.50
C ALA A 96 22.19 -3.19 -3.61
N GLY A 97 22.00 -3.17 -2.29
CA GLY A 97 23.06 -2.97 -1.32
C GLY A 97 24.12 -4.07 -1.38
N ASP A 98 23.71 -5.33 -1.55
CA ASP A 98 24.64 -6.46 -1.69
C ASP A 98 25.42 -6.39 -3.01
N VAL A 99 24.73 -6.16 -4.13
CA VAL A 99 25.34 -6.07 -5.47
C VAL A 99 26.33 -4.91 -5.56
N MET A 100 26.00 -3.78 -4.93
CA MET A 100 26.82 -2.56 -4.95
C MET A 100 27.82 -2.48 -3.81
N ASN A 101 27.78 -3.41 -2.84
CA ASN A 101 28.51 -3.36 -1.58
C ASN A 101 28.33 -1.99 -0.87
N HIS A 102 27.07 -1.58 -0.69
CA HIS A 102 26.67 -0.25 -0.25
C HIS A 102 25.81 -0.28 1.03
N ASP A 103 26.47 -0.10 2.18
CA ASP A 103 25.85 -0.14 3.51
C ASP A 103 24.64 0.78 3.69
N GLY A 104 24.61 1.93 2.99
CA GLY A 104 23.47 2.85 3.04
C GLY A 104 22.18 2.25 2.48
N MET A 105 22.28 1.39 1.45
CA MET A 105 21.11 0.73 0.84
C MET A 105 20.62 -0.41 1.74
N ILE A 106 21.54 -1.18 2.32
CA ILE A 106 21.22 -2.23 3.31
C ILE A 106 20.50 -1.62 4.52
N ARG A 107 21.04 -0.55 5.10
CA ARG A 107 20.39 0.14 6.22
C ARG A 107 19.01 0.66 5.87
N ALA A 108 18.86 1.25 4.68
CA ALA A 108 17.54 1.71 4.24
C ALA A 108 16.56 0.54 4.10
N SER A 109 16.99 -0.62 3.59
CA SER A 109 16.17 -1.83 3.55
C SER A 109 15.72 -2.25 4.96
N GLU A 110 16.62 -2.28 5.94
CA GLU A 110 16.29 -2.60 7.34
C GLU A 110 15.26 -1.61 7.94
N GLU A 111 15.38 -0.32 7.63
CA GLU A 111 14.40 0.69 8.05
C GLU A 111 13.06 0.53 7.31
N PHE A 112 13.09 0.12 6.05
CA PHE A 112 11.88 -0.16 5.27
C PHE A 112 11.09 -1.36 5.79
N GLU A 113 11.71 -2.32 6.47
CA GLU A 113 10.97 -3.40 7.16
C GLU A 113 9.94 -2.83 8.15
N ALA A 114 10.34 -1.85 8.97
CA ALA A 114 9.42 -1.19 9.91
C ALA A 114 8.35 -0.35 9.18
N ILE A 115 8.70 0.25 8.04
CA ILE A 115 7.76 0.99 7.19
C ILE A 115 6.70 0.04 6.60
N VAL A 116 7.11 -1.16 6.16
CA VAL A 116 6.23 -2.21 5.65
C VAL A 116 5.22 -2.62 6.71
N GLU A 117 5.69 -2.93 7.93
CA GLU A 117 4.81 -3.27 9.04
C GLU A 117 3.81 -2.14 9.38
N THR A 118 4.27 -0.89 9.36
CA THR A 118 3.39 0.27 9.60
C THR A 118 2.30 0.38 8.54
N TRP A 119 2.61 0.07 7.28
CA TRP A 119 1.61 0.03 6.20
C TRP A 119 0.59 -1.10 6.39
N HIS A 120 1.01 -2.27 6.87
CA HIS A 120 0.11 -3.36 7.24
C HIS A 120 -0.81 -2.98 8.40
N GLU A 121 -0.29 -2.28 9.41
CA GLU A 121 -1.10 -1.74 10.50
C GLU A 121 -2.13 -0.71 10.02
N ILE A 122 -1.75 0.17 9.08
CA ILE A 122 -2.69 1.12 8.43
C ILE A 122 -3.81 0.36 7.72
N ALA A 123 -3.48 -0.65 6.92
CA ALA A 123 -4.47 -1.45 6.19
C ALA A 123 -5.42 -2.17 7.16
N ASN A 124 -4.88 -2.80 8.20
CA ASN A 124 -5.67 -3.48 9.23
C ASN A 124 -6.54 -2.52 10.04
N GLY A 125 -6.03 -1.32 10.36
CA GLY A 125 -6.78 -0.29 11.09
C GLY A 125 -7.93 0.32 10.29
N LEU A 126 -7.90 0.23 8.95
CA LEU A 126 -9.04 0.61 8.10
C LEU A 126 -10.18 -0.41 8.16
N LEU A 127 -9.88 -1.66 8.53
CA LEU A 127 -10.83 -2.78 8.66
C LEU A 127 -10.55 -3.56 9.97
N PRO A 128 -10.86 -2.98 11.15
CA PRO A 128 -10.31 -3.43 12.43
C PRO A 128 -10.93 -4.75 12.92
N ASP A 129 -10.20 -5.47 13.78
CA ASP A 129 -10.63 -6.79 14.26
C ASP A 129 -11.85 -6.80 15.19
N ASP A 130 -12.11 -5.68 15.86
CA ASP A 130 -13.24 -5.49 16.77
C ASP A 130 -14.57 -5.33 16.04
N TYR A 131 -14.54 -5.13 14.72
CA TYR A 131 -15.70 -4.92 13.85
C TYR A 131 -15.89 -6.15 12.93
N PRO A 132 -16.80 -7.09 13.27
CA PRO A 132 -16.89 -8.38 12.60
C PRO A 132 -17.08 -8.33 11.09
N ALA A 133 -17.90 -7.42 10.56
CA ALA A 133 -18.15 -7.32 9.13
C ALA A 133 -16.94 -6.74 8.39
N LEU A 134 -16.35 -5.64 8.89
CA LEU A 134 -15.10 -5.08 8.36
C LEU A 134 -13.94 -6.09 8.41
N ARG A 135 -13.76 -6.79 9.53
CA ARG A 135 -12.76 -7.87 9.66
C ARG A 135 -12.98 -8.99 8.64
N GLN A 136 -14.23 -9.40 8.43
CA GLN A 136 -14.54 -10.47 7.48
C GLN A 136 -14.29 -10.00 6.03
N LEU A 137 -14.62 -8.75 5.69
CA LEU A 137 -14.28 -8.15 4.40
C LEU A 137 -12.77 -8.19 4.16
N ARG A 138 -11.96 -7.77 5.14
CA ARG A 138 -10.49 -7.84 5.12
C ARG A 138 -9.99 -9.25 4.80
N LYS A 139 -10.50 -10.23 5.57
CA LYS A 139 -10.14 -11.65 5.42
C LYS A 139 -10.51 -12.20 4.05
N ILE A 140 -11.68 -11.82 3.51
CA ILE A 140 -12.10 -12.24 2.18
C ILE A 140 -11.12 -11.71 1.12
N GLN A 141 -10.76 -10.42 1.17
CA GLN A 141 -9.83 -9.84 0.20
C GLN A 141 -8.47 -10.53 0.23
N TRP A 142 -7.89 -10.69 1.42
CA TRP A 142 -6.61 -11.40 1.59
C TRP A 142 -6.67 -12.83 1.06
N THR A 143 -7.67 -13.60 1.50
CA THR A 143 -7.78 -15.02 1.15
C THR A 143 -8.02 -15.22 -0.35
N ILE A 144 -8.79 -14.33 -0.98
CA ILE A 144 -9.00 -14.39 -2.43
C ILE A 144 -7.69 -14.11 -3.16
N ASN A 145 -6.95 -13.08 -2.72
CA ASN A 145 -5.66 -12.74 -3.31
C ASN A 145 -4.68 -13.92 -3.23
N GLU A 146 -4.45 -14.44 -2.02
CA GLU A 146 -3.55 -15.57 -1.76
C GLU A 146 -3.95 -16.82 -2.54
N ASP A 147 -5.24 -17.19 -2.56
CA ASP A 147 -5.71 -18.35 -3.32
C ASP A 147 -5.46 -18.16 -4.84
N LEU A 148 -5.63 -16.95 -5.38
CA LEU A 148 -5.40 -16.67 -6.80
C LEU A 148 -3.91 -16.62 -7.16
N GLU A 149 -3.06 -16.03 -6.32
CA GLU A 149 -1.61 -15.97 -6.53
C GLU A 149 -0.98 -17.36 -6.48
N THR A 150 -1.41 -18.20 -5.52
CA THR A 150 -0.80 -19.51 -5.30
C THR A 150 -1.38 -20.62 -6.18
N LYS A 151 -2.65 -20.53 -6.58
CA LYS A 151 -3.36 -21.63 -7.30
C LYS A 151 -3.96 -21.20 -8.64
N GLY A 152 -3.85 -19.93 -9.01
CA GLY A 152 -4.33 -19.40 -10.28
C GLY A 152 -5.81 -19.72 -10.54
N LEU A 153 -6.09 -20.26 -11.72
CA LEU A 153 -7.46 -20.53 -12.18
C LEU A 153 -8.20 -21.59 -11.36
N GLU A 154 -7.48 -22.48 -10.66
CA GLU A 154 -8.10 -23.51 -9.82
C GLU A 154 -8.86 -22.90 -8.62
N ALA A 155 -8.39 -21.75 -8.14
CA ALA A 155 -9.04 -21.02 -7.06
C ALA A 155 -10.30 -20.25 -7.49
N LEU A 156 -10.53 -20.04 -8.79
CA LEU A 156 -11.53 -19.10 -9.29
C LEU A 156 -12.95 -19.40 -8.79
N LYS A 157 -13.35 -20.68 -8.74
CA LYS A 157 -14.67 -21.08 -8.23
C LYS A 157 -14.83 -20.72 -6.74
N LYS A 158 -13.79 -20.95 -5.94
CA LYS A 158 -13.77 -20.68 -4.51
C LYS A 158 -13.71 -19.18 -4.23
N ALA A 159 -12.91 -18.44 -5.01
CA ALA A 159 -12.83 -16.99 -4.96
C ALA A 159 -14.19 -16.34 -5.24
N LYS A 160 -14.88 -16.74 -6.32
CA LYS A 160 -16.24 -16.27 -6.63
C LYS A 160 -17.24 -16.57 -5.52
N LYS A 161 -17.16 -17.75 -4.91
CA LYS A 161 -18.04 -18.12 -3.78
C LYS A 161 -17.85 -17.18 -2.60
N ARG A 162 -16.61 -16.85 -2.22
CA ARG A 162 -16.34 -15.91 -1.11
C ARG A 162 -16.74 -14.49 -1.45
N ALA A 163 -16.44 -14.04 -2.68
CA ALA A 163 -16.80 -12.69 -3.12
C ALA A 163 -18.32 -12.44 -3.10
N ALA A 164 -19.14 -13.49 -3.18
CA ALA A 164 -20.58 -13.38 -3.07
C ALA A 164 -21.08 -12.94 -1.67
N GLU A 165 -20.25 -13.04 -0.63
CA GLU A 165 -20.57 -12.57 0.73
C GLU A 165 -20.36 -11.06 0.88
N VAL A 166 -19.55 -10.44 0.02
CA VAL A 166 -19.15 -9.02 0.14
C VAL A 166 -20.33 -8.06 0.16
N PRO A 167 -21.36 -8.17 -0.72
CA PRO A 167 -22.47 -7.22 -0.70
C PRO A 167 -23.21 -7.17 0.65
N GLU A 168 -23.49 -8.32 1.27
CA GLU A 168 -24.19 -8.36 2.57
C GLU A 168 -23.30 -7.83 3.69
N LEU A 169 -22.01 -8.17 3.69
CA LEU A 169 -21.07 -7.65 4.69
C LEU A 169 -20.91 -6.12 4.62
N LEU A 170 -20.99 -5.53 3.43
CA LEU A 170 -21.02 -4.07 3.28
C LEU A 170 -22.29 -3.47 3.87
N GLU A 171 -23.45 -4.13 3.74
CA GLU A 171 -24.70 -3.69 4.38
C GLU A 171 -24.60 -3.80 5.91
N ASP A 172 -24.03 -4.88 6.43
CA ASP A 172 -23.85 -5.08 7.86
C ASP A 172 -22.91 -4.04 8.47
N ALA A 173 -21.75 -3.81 7.83
CA ALA A 173 -20.83 -2.75 8.24
C ALA A 173 -21.51 -1.37 8.21
N ALA A 174 -22.29 -1.08 7.16
CA ALA A 174 -23.00 0.20 7.02
C ALA A 174 -24.05 0.44 8.12
N LYS A 175 -24.73 -0.62 8.58
CA LYS A 175 -25.78 -0.55 9.60
C LYS A 175 -25.24 -0.41 11.02
N SER A 176 -24.13 -1.08 11.35
CA SER A 176 -23.68 -1.20 12.74
C SER A 176 -22.24 -0.81 13.05
N GLU A 177 -21.36 -0.68 12.06
CA GLU A 177 -19.91 -0.50 12.31
C GLU A 177 -19.41 0.86 11.83
N ILE A 178 -19.91 1.38 10.70
CA ILE A 178 -19.49 2.68 10.15
C ILE A 178 -19.91 3.87 11.02
N GLN A 179 -20.92 3.70 11.86
CA GLN A 179 -21.28 4.70 12.87
C GLN A 179 -20.14 4.99 13.86
N ASP A 180 -19.25 4.01 14.10
CA ASP A 180 -18.10 4.12 15.00
C ASP A 180 -16.83 4.56 14.24
N PHE A 181 -16.95 4.99 12.98
CA PHE A 181 -15.82 5.41 12.13
C PHE A 181 -14.88 6.40 12.84
N LEU A 182 -15.45 7.38 13.55
CA LEU A 182 -14.66 8.39 14.25
C LEU A 182 -13.95 7.86 15.51
N GLU A 183 -14.27 6.64 15.95
CA GLU A 183 -13.61 5.97 17.06
C GLU A 183 -12.35 5.25 16.61
N PHE A 184 -12.38 4.53 15.48
CA PHE A 184 -11.23 3.74 15.02
C PHE A 184 -10.31 4.46 14.01
N ILE A 185 -10.82 5.44 13.25
CA ILE A 185 -9.97 6.13 12.26
C ILE A 185 -8.80 6.94 12.84
N PRO A 186 -8.85 7.53 14.06
CA PRO A 186 -7.75 8.32 14.59
C PRO A 186 -6.43 7.53 14.73
N ALA A 187 -6.52 6.22 14.97
CA ALA A 187 -5.34 5.34 15.00
C ALA A 187 -4.64 5.30 13.63
N VAL A 188 -5.42 5.11 12.55
CA VAL A 188 -4.92 5.13 11.16
C VAL A 188 -4.36 6.50 10.79
N GLN A 189 -5.02 7.58 11.21
CA GLN A 189 -4.54 8.95 10.96
C GLN A 189 -3.16 9.20 11.59
N LYS A 190 -2.92 8.66 12.79
CA LYS A 190 -1.63 8.74 13.47
C LYS A 190 -0.56 7.94 12.71
N LEU A 191 -0.86 6.69 12.35
CA LEU A 191 0.07 5.82 11.61
C LEU A 191 0.46 6.43 10.25
N LEU A 192 -0.47 7.11 9.55
CA LEU A 192 -0.16 7.80 8.30
C LEU A 192 0.82 8.98 8.46
N ILE A 193 0.82 9.63 9.62
CA ILE A 193 1.81 10.68 9.92
C ILE A 193 3.14 10.02 10.28
N GLU A 194 3.11 8.96 11.09
CA GLU A 194 4.29 8.21 11.49
C GLU A 194 5.03 7.61 10.31
N VAL A 195 4.35 6.90 9.41
CA VAL A 195 4.95 6.31 8.20
C VAL A 195 5.50 7.38 7.26
N SER A 196 4.85 8.55 7.20
CA SER A 196 5.36 9.71 6.43
C SER A 196 6.69 10.21 7.00
N ASP A 197 6.81 10.29 8.32
CA ASP A 197 8.04 10.73 8.98
C ASP A 197 9.14 9.68 8.83
N MET A 198 8.81 8.40 8.97
CA MET A 198 9.73 7.28 8.73
C MET A 198 10.28 7.30 7.30
N GLU A 199 9.41 7.33 6.28
CA GLU A 199 9.84 7.41 4.88
C GLU A 199 10.65 8.67 4.59
N THR A 200 10.28 9.81 5.18
CA THR A 200 11.05 11.06 5.01
C THR A 200 12.48 10.90 5.55
N ASN A 201 12.63 10.35 6.76
CA ASN A 201 13.93 10.18 7.40
C ASN A 201 14.80 9.17 6.64
N THR A 202 14.26 7.99 6.35
CA THR A 202 14.97 6.91 5.65
C THR A 202 15.42 7.35 4.25
N LEU A 203 14.54 7.96 3.46
CA LEU A 203 14.88 8.38 2.10
C LEU A 203 15.85 9.58 2.08
N THR A 204 15.76 10.49 3.06
CA THR A 204 16.73 11.59 3.18
C THR A 204 18.12 11.06 3.54
N ALA A 205 18.19 10.12 4.49
CA ALA A 205 19.44 9.48 4.88
C ALA A 205 20.04 8.71 3.70
N LEU A 206 19.24 7.88 3.01
CA LEU A 206 19.65 7.14 1.83
C LEU A 206 20.18 8.06 0.71
N GLY A 207 19.44 9.13 0.40
CA GLY A 207 19.84 10.10 -0.62
C GLY A 207 21.13 10.85 -0.32
N SER A 208 21.53 10.96 0.95
CA SER A 208 22.83 11.54 1.34
C SER A 208 24.01 10.60 1.10
N THR A 209 23.75 9.31 0.85
CA THR A 209 24.76 8.28 0.67
C THR A 209 24.97 7.83 -0.78
N ILE A 210 24.04 8.16 -1.70
CA ILE A 210 24.00 7.68 -3.09
C ILE A 210 24.30 8.80 -4.09
#